data_AF-Q8EV61-F1
#
_entry.id   AF-Q8EV61-F1
#
_cell.length_a   1.000
_cell.length_b   1.000
_cell.length_c   1.000
_cell.angle_alpha   90.00
_cell.angle_beta   90.00
_cell.angle_gamma   90.00
#
_symmetry.space_group_name_H-M   'P 1'
#
loop_
_entity.id
_entity.type
_entity.pdbx_description
1 polymer ?
#
loop_
_entity_poly.entity_id
_entity_poly.type
_entity_poly.pdbx_seq_one_letter_code
_entity_poly.pdbx_strand_id
1 'polypeptide(L)'
;MKTQRSKIGKVIALSGIFTVTAAVPAAVLSSAALNGNFANNQSGDALIPSNPSGHENTKVTPKLKSSIQMMGSEDLFDLGSNKTTNELLAQKIKDNPSLFFENPEVLAGKNFDVVVEDNLSSSAWTGQSYDVSKGNWGNTIEESNKLLYSSSSPNFTISSLDDFKAKLNAGSRLKDSLTAAGLNVDSNTTPSIKNKIGLSDGLFHINVEASVSNKKADYDLQIPTSNINFSFENLNIKVTGNDVVETKQRVAFKYSIGIKSISKYNGSSEIMKMWYASESAVMSGLGFLSSSKNESSELILDNNKVSKALGVFNTTFSNTKLELDNSAVNEGNYLTFKVTITGNANADYCFEDGTTSKEFSFPVKLLQRNAAFYKYSSNITQFQNQTFAWRNSGLPTVSSKEQVEKRIDDFAQGKSDDPSLRALLDEINTTAKNLGILKNASFKFLKFQDSYYTLEHGLRWRVYLSATVDQGFEVASGNPEFTKVQLIQIWIPN
;
A
#
# COMPACT_ATOMS: atom_id res chain seq x y z
N MET A 1 1.35 29.73 17.85
CA MET A 1 0.78 28.43 18.28
C MET A 1 1.16 27.37 17.26
N LYS A 2 2.07 26.45 17.60
CA LYS A 2 2.35 25.25 16.80
C LYS A 2 1.37 24.18 17.24
N THR A 3 0.39 23.84 16.40
CA THR A 3 -0.51 22.71 16.62
C THR A 3 0.28 21.41 16.45
N GLN A 4 0.54 20.72 17.57
CA GLN A 4 0.99 19.33 17.53
C GLN A 4 -0.16 18.48 16.98
N ARG A 5 -0.02 17.97 15.75
CA ARG A 5 -0.87 16.90 15.24
C ARG A 5 -0.46 15.61 15.95
N SER A 6 -1.22 15.18 16.95
CA SER A 6 -1.13 13.80 17.45
C SER A 6 -1.64 12.86 16.37
N LYS A 7 -0.83 11.86 15.99
CA LYS A 7 -1.27 10.75 15.15
C LYS A 7 -2.22 9.90 15.99
N ILE A 8 -3.52 10.19 15.92
CA ILE A 8 -4.55 9.37 16.55
C ILE A 8 -4.72 8.14 15.64
N GLY A 9 -4.15 7.00 16.04
CA GLY A 9 -4.48 5.71 15.44
C GLY A 9 -5.96 5.42 15.70
N LYS A 10 -6.74 5.16 14.65
CA LYS A 10 -8.17 4.85 14.78
C LYS A 10 -8.30 3.50 15.48
N VAL A 11 -8.84 3.49 16.70
CA VAL A 11 -9.21 2.27 17.43
C VAL A 11 -10.73 2.15 17.38
N ILE A 12 -11.26 0.96 17.11
CA ILE A 12 -12.71 0.71 16.97
C ILE A 12 -13.13 -0.34 18.00
N ALA A 13 -14.24 -0.06 18.71
CA ALA A 13 -14.92 -1.07 19.52
C ALA A 13 -15.71 -1.99 18.57
N LEU A 14 -15.40 -3.28 18.61
CA LEU A 14 -16.12 -4.27 17.81
C LEU A 14 -17.33 -4.79 18.61
N SER A 15 -18.53 -4.45 18.17
CA SER A 15 -19.76 -5.15 18.56
C SER A 15 -20.04 -6.23 17.51
N GLY A 16 -19.27 -7.31 17.52
CA GLY A 16 -19.40 -8.43 16.58
C GLY A 16 -18.68 -9.67 17.10
N ILE A 17 -19.33 -10.83 16.96
CA ILE A 17 -18.83 -12.13 17.44
C ILE A 17 -17.56 -12.50 16.66
N PHE A 18 -16.39 -12.41 17.30
CA PHE A 18 -15.21 -13.17 16.89
C PHE A 18 -15.34 -14.55 17.53
N THR A 19 -15.63 -15.56 16.71
CA THR A 19 -15.63 -16.96 17.12
C THR A 19 -14.21 -17.39 17.48
N VAL A 20 -13.83 -17.26 18.75
CA VAL A 20 -12.80 -18.12 19.34
C VAL A 20 -13.49 -19.45 19.61
N THR A 21 -12.98 -20.53 19.02
CA THR A 21 -13.46 -21.89 19.22
C THR A 21 -13.38 -22.32 20.69
N ALA A 22 -14.47 -22.13 21.43
CA ALA A 22 -14.98 -23.00 22.49
C ALA A 22 -16.42 -22.55 22.83
N ALA A 23 -17.37 -23.46 22.65
CA ALA A 23 -18.80 -23.22 22.72
C ALA A 23 -19.28 -22.74 24.10
N VAL A 24 -20.03 -21.63 24.15
CA VAL A 24 -21.14 -21.39 25.10
C VAL A 24 -22.13 -20.40 24.44
N PRO A 25 -23.46 -20.66 24.44
CA PRO A 25 -24.45 -19.73 23.89
C PRO A 25 -24.73 -18.60 24.88
N ALA A 26 -24.78 -17.34 24.43
CA ALA A 26 -25.33 -16.26 25.24
C ALA A 26 -26.10 -15.23 24.41
N ALA A 27 -27.24 -14.86 24.98
CA ALA A 27 -28.35 -14.12 24.42
C ALA A 27 -28.01 -12.70 23.94
N VAL A 28 -28.74 -12.30 22.90
CA VAL A 28 -28.91 -10.93 22.45
C VAL A 28 -29.70 -10.17 23.51
N LEU A 29 -29.12 -9.09 24.05
CA LEU A 29 -29.88 -8.03 24.72
C LEU A 29 -29.61 -6.71 24.00
N SER A 30 -30.56 -6.34 23.15
CA SER A 30 -30.76 -4.98 22.70
C SER A 30 -31.25 -4.13 23.86
N SER A 31 -30.62 -2.99 24.13
CA SER A 31 -31.27 -1.89 24.83
C SER A 31 -31.21 -0.65 23.94
N ALA A 32 -32.30 -0.46 23.19
CA ALA A 32 -32.77 0.86 22.85
C ALA A 32 -33.47 1.42 24.10
N ALA A 33 -33.04 2.59 24.57
CA ALA A 33 -33.84 3.42 25.47
C ALA A 33 -34.01 4.76 24.78
N LEU A 34 -35.17 4.91 24.14
CA LEU A 34 -35.70 6.16 23.62
C LEU A 34 -36.12 7.05 24.79
N ASN A 35 -35.87 8.35 24.60
CA ASN A 35 -36.34 9.47 25.40
C ASN A 35 -37.78 9.31 25.92
N GLY A 36 -37.96 9.56 27.22
CA GLY A 36 -39.26 9.78 27.87
C GLY A 36 -39.22 11.06 28.72
N ASN A 37 -40.14 11.97 28.40
CA ASN A 37 -40.35 13.32 28.93
C ASN A 37 -40.40 13.48 30.46
N PHE A 38 -40.02 14.68 30.95
CA PHE A 38 -40.81 15.41 31.95
C PHE A 38 -40.84 16.92 31.66
N ALA A 39 -42.02 17.51 31.86
CA ALA A 39 -42.43 18.86 31.51
C ALA A 39 -42.33 19.87 32.68
N ASN A 40 -42.38 21.16 32.30
CA ASN A 40 -42.53 22.42 33.08
C ASN A 40 -43.44 22.38 34.32
N ASN A 41 -43.13 23.16 35.39
CA ASN A 41 -43.67 24.53 35.61
C ASN A 41 -43.09 25.26 36.87
N GLN A 42 -43.25 26.60 36.85
CA GLN A 42 -42.81 27.71 37.75
C GLN A 42 -43.12 27.54 39.27
N SER A 43 -42.44 28.18 40.23
CA SER A 43 -42.37 29.64 40.53
C SER A 43 -41.67 29.87 41.90
N GLY A 44 -41.11 31.08 42.16
CA GLY A 44 -40.98 31.61 43.54
C GLY A 44 -39.62 32.11 44.04
N ASP A 45 -39.33 33.37 43.71
CA ASP A 45 -38.61 34.47 44.41
C ASP A 45 -37.51 34.29 45.50
N ALA A 46 -36.53 35.19 45.35
CA ALA A 46 -35.37 35.66 46.12
C ALA A 46 -35.02 35.13 47.53
N LEU A 47 -33.71 34.91 47.75
CA LEU A 47 -32.86 35.60 48.74
C LEU A 47 -31.38 35.29 48.50
N ILE A 48 -30.57 36.34 48.26
CA ILE A 48 -29.10 36.31 48.22
C ILE A 48 -28.58 36.42 49.68
N PRO A 49 -27.56 35.63 50.06
CA PRO A 49 -26.34 36.26 50.56
C PRO A 49 -25.05 35.63 49.99
N SER A 50 -24.26 36.49 49.33
CA SER A 50 -22.79 36.59 49.35
C SER A 50 -21.92 35.46 49.94
N ASN A 51 -21.13 34.84 49.03
CA ASN A 51 -19.72 34.37 49.10
C ASN A 51 -19.26 33.43 50.27
N PRO A 52 -18.45 32.38 50.00
CA PRO A 52 -17.15 32.54 49.33
C PRO A 52 -16.98 31.68 48.08
N SER A 53 -16.25 32.25 47.13
CA SER A 53 -15.66 31.60 45.96
C SER A 53 -14.67 30.49 46.36
N GLY A 54 -15.20 29.35 46.77
CA GLY A 54 -14.57 28.06 46.60
C GLY A 54 -15.31 27.34 45.48
N HIS A 55 -14.78 27.35 44.26
CA HIS A 55 -15.19 26.33 43.31
C HIS A 55 -14.68 25.01 43.90
N GLU A 56 -15.52 24.31 44.66
CA GLU A 56 -15.35 22.88 44.86
C GLU A 56 -15.42 22.28 43.47
N ASN A 57 -14.27 21.95 42.90
CA ASN A 57 -14.21 21.07 41.74
C ASN A 57 -14.82 19.74 42.21
N THR A 58 -16.12 19.56 41.97
CA THR A 58 -16.80 18.31 42.24
C THR A 58 -16.13 17.24 41.39
N LYS A 59 -15.42 16.33 42.08
CA LYS A 59 -14.75 15.20 41.45
C LYS A 59 -15.81 14.30 40.82
N VAL A 60 -15.57 13.85 39.59
CA VAL A 60 -16.42 12.87 38.91
C VAL A 60 -15.91 11.46 39.16
N THR A 61 -16.81 10.48 39.18
CA THR A 61 -16.43 9.07 39.32
C THR A 61 -16.39 8.39 37.95
N PRO A 62 -15.21 8.08 37.40
CA PRO A 62 -15.10 7.28 36.18
C PRO A 62 -15.62 5.86 36.41
N LYS A 63 -16.30 5.29 35.42
CA LYS A 63 -16.73 3.90 35.43
C LYS A 63 -16.20 3.18 34.19
N LEU A 64 -15.27 2.25 34.38
CA LEU A 64 -14.74 1.44 33.28
C LEU A 64 -15.76 0.36 32.90
N LYS A 65 -15.83 0.04 31.60
CA LYS A 65 -16.56 -1.14 31.13
C LYS A 65 -15.95 -2.39 31.77
N SER A 66 -16.78 -3.35 32.15
CA SER A 66 -16.33 -4.62 32.74
C SER A 66 -15.62 -5.53 31.74
N SER A 67 -15.93 -5.37 30.44
CA SER A 67 -15.34 -6.13 29.34
C SER A 67 -15.11 -5.22 28.14
N ILE A 68 -13.93 -5.32 27.55
CA ILE A 68 -13.47 -4.47 26.45
C ILE A 68 -12.83 -5.37 25.40
N GLN A 69 -13.34 -5.28 24.17
CA GLN A 69 -12.78 -5.95 23.00
C GLN A 69 -12.49 -4.91 21.93
N MET A 70 -11.27 -4.93 21.41
CA MET A 70 -10.83 -3.95 20.42
C MET A 70 -9.92 -4.58 19.38
N MET A 71 -9.79 -3.85 18.28
CA MET A 71 -8.79 -4.06 17.27
C MET A 71 -8.03 -2.77 16.99
N GLY A 72 -6.74 -2.90 16.65
CA GLY A 72 -5.92 -1.79 16.21
C GLY A 72 -4.53 -2.23 15.76
N SER A 73 -3.63 -1.28 15.58
CA SER A 73 -2.24 -1.50 15.15
C SER A 73 -1.34 -2.14 16.22
N GLU A 74 -0.09 -2.43 15.86
CA GLU A 74 0.97 -2.88 16.78
C GLU A 74 1.50 -1.81 17.75
N ASP A 75 0.85 -0.65 17.85
CA ASP A 75 1.27 0.51 18.66
C ASP A 75 1.22 0.29 20.19
N LEU A 76 0.80 -0.89 20.64
CA LEU A 76 0.96 -1.33 22.04
C LEU A 76 2.39 -1.77 22.37
N PHE A 77 3.30 -1.78 21.39
CA PHE A 77 4.71 -2.15 21.57
C PHE A 77 5.65 -1.02 21.18
N ASP A 78 6.64 -0.78 22.04
CA ASP A 78 7.82 0.00 21.72
C ASP A 78 9.07 -0.75 22.19
N LEU A 79 9.64 -1.55 21.29
CA LEU A 79 10.87 -2.29 21.55
C LEU A 79 12.13 -1.40 21.45
N GLY A 80 11.96 -0.11 21.11
CA GLY A 80 13.00 0.91 21.02
C GLY A 80 13.26 1.69 22.31
N SER A 81 12.56 1.35 23.40
CA SER A 81 12.79 1.79 24.81
C SER A 81 12.22 3.14 25.29
N ASN A 82 11.25 3.76 24.62
CA ASN A 82 10.67 5.02 25.14
C ASN A 82 9.45 4.82 26.05
N LYS A 83 8.69 3.73 25.86
CA LYS A 83 7.53 3.38 26.70
C LYS A 83 7.35 1.88 26.84
N THR A 84 6.88 1.46 28.00
CA THR A 84 6.42 0.08 28.28
C THR A 84 5.04 -0.18 27.65
N THR A 85 4.70 -1.46 27.46
CA THR A 85 3.35 -1.85 27.00
C THR A 85 2.26 -1.36 27.97
N ASN A 86 2.56 -1.32 29.27
CA ASN A 86 1.70 -0.70 30.29
C ASN A 86 1.39 0.77 29.99
N GLU A 87 2.43 1.57 29.74
CA GLU A 87 2.28 3.00 29.46
C GLU A 87 1.57 3.25 28.12
N LEU A 88 1.84 2.43 27.10
CA LEU A 88 1.16 2.54 25.80
C LEU A 88 -0.32 2.17 25.90
N LEU A 89 -0.66 1.11 26.64
CA LEU A 89 -2.06 0.73 26.87
C LEU A 89 -2.79 1.76 27.73
N ALA A 90 -2.16 2.27 28.79
CA ALA A 90 -2.68 3.34 29.61
C ALA A 90 -3.00 4.60 28.78
N GLN A 91 -2.06 5.02 27.93
CA GLN A 91 -2.25 6.13 27.01
C GLN A 91 -3.42 5.86 26.04
N LYS A 92 -3.53 4.65 25.49
CA LYS A 92 -4.62 4.28 24.59
C LYS A 92 -5.99 4.33 25.27
N ILE A 93 -6.09 3.88 26.53
CA ILE A 93 -7.32 4.00 27.34
C ILE A 93 -7.69 5.47 27.55
N LYS A 94 -6.69 6.29 27.93
CA LYS A 94 -6.86 7.73 28.19
C LYS A 94 -7.33 8.50 26.96
N ASP A 95 -6.75 8.20 25.79
CA ASP A 95 -7.03 8.92 24.54
C ASP A 95 -8.36 8.53 23.90
N ASN A 96 -8.99 7.44 24.33
CA ASN A 96 -10.24 6.94 23.73
C ASN A 96 -11.35 6.68 24.76
N PRO A 97 -11.77 7.65 25.60
CA PRO A 97 -12.67 7.37 26.72
C PRO A 97 -13.98 6.66 26.34
N SER A 98 -14.56 6.98 25.18
CA SER A 98 -15.79 6.35 24.68
C SER A 98 -15.70 4.84 24.46
N LEU A 99 -14.50 4.32 24.21
CA LEU A 99 -14.26 2.89 24.02
C LEU A 99 -14.16 2.16 25.36
N PHE A 100 -13.65 2.81 26.41
CA PHE A 100 -13.25 2.14 27.66
C PHE A 100 -14.16 2.42 28.87
N PHE A 101 -14.86 3.55 28.88
CA PHE A 101 -15.71 3.95 30.00
C PHE A 101 -17.19 3.75 29.65
N GLU A 102 -18.00 3.42 30.66
CA GLU A 102 -19.47 3.35 30.56
C GLU A 102 -20.09 4.75 30.53
N ASN A 103 -19.41 5.73 31.15
CA ASN A 103 -19.85 7.12 31.28
C ASN A 103 -18.80 8.11 30.74
N PRO A 104 -18.33 7.96 29.49
CA PRO A 104 -17.22 8.74 28.96
C PRO A 104 -17.46 10.26 28.98
N GLU A 105 -18.72 10.70 28.90
CA GLU A 105 -19.13 12.09 28.93
C GLU A 105 -18.75 12.82 30.22
N VAL A 106 -18.67 12.12 31.37
CA VAL A 106 -18.29 12.76 32.64
C VAL A 106 -16.81 13.17 32.67
N LEU A 107 -15.99 12.57 31.80
CA LEU A 107 -14.55 12.80 31.70
C LEU A 107 -14.19 13.91 30.70
N ALA A 108 -15.17 14.42 29.94
CA ALA A 108 -14.94 15.49 28.97
C ALA A 108 -14.40 16.76 29.67
N GLY A 109 -13.21 17.20 29.25
CA GLY A 109 -12.56 18.39 29.82
C GLY A 109 -12.03 18.23 31.25
N LYS A 110 -11.98 17.00 31.80
CA LYS A 110 -11.47 16.71 33.14
C LYS A 110 -9.99 16.34 33.13
N ASN A 111 -9.26 16.74 34.17
CA ASN A 111 -7.91 16.25 34.42
C ASN A 111 -7.98 14.86 35.06
N PHE A 112 -7.65 13.85 34.27
CA PHE A 112 -7.44 12.48 34.74
C PHE A 112 -6.24 11.83 34.06
N ASP A 113 -5.77 10.76 34.67
CA ASP A 113 -4.74 9.88 34.15
C ASP A 113 -5.14 8.42 34.33
N VAL A 114 -4.54 7.56 33.51
CA VAL A 114 -4.79 6.13 33.53
C VAL A 114 -3.47 5.41 33.80
N VAL A 115 -3.51 4.39 34.65
CA VAL A 115 -2.38 3.51 34.94
C VAL A 115 -2.85 2.07 34.78
N VAL A 116 -2.10 1.29 34.01
CA VAL A 116 -2.25 -0.17 33.96
C VAL A 116 -1.26 -0.77 34.96
N GLU A 117 -1.76 -1.45 35.98
CA GLU A 117 -0.96 -1.87 37.15
C GLU A 117 -0.42 -3.32 37.03
N ASP A 118 -0.81 -4.07 36.01
CA ASP A 118 -0.26 -5.42 35.77
C ASP A 118 1.18 -5.39 35.24
N ASN A 119 1.89 -6.53 35.24
CA ASN A 119 3.24 -6.60 34.69
C ASN A 119 3.23 -7.13 33.25
N LEU A 120 3.09 -6.24 32.25
CA LEU A 120 3.14 -6.60 30.82
C LEU A 120 4.59 -6.68 30.34
N SER A 121 5.35 -7.61 30.93
CA SER A 121 6.80 -7.71 30.77
C SER A 121 7.24 -8.28 29.42
N SER A 122 8.43 -7.84 28.99
CA SER A 122 9.23 -8.40 27.90
C SER A 122 10.63 -8.82 28.36
N SER A 123 10.86 -8.89 29.68
CA SER A 123 12.18 -9.14 30.28
C SER A 123 12.74 -10.54 30.02
N ALA A 124 11.90 -11.53 29.66
CA ALA A 124 12.36 -12.86 29.28
C ALA A 124 13.09 -12.85 27.93
N TRP A 125 12.96 -11.79 27.13
CA TRP A 125 13.69 -11.59 25.88
C TRP A 125 15.03 -10.93 26.16
N THR A 126 16.10 -11.71 26.11
CA THR A 126 17.45 -11.32 26.53
C THR A 126 18.48 -11.49 25.42
N GLY A 127 19.55 -10.71 25.42
CA GLY A 127 20.63 -10.78 24.46
C GLY A 127 20.72 -9.51 23.61
N GLN A 128 21.19 -9.64 22.37
CA GLN A 128 21.35 -8.49 21.49
C GLN A 128 19.99 -7.91 21.06
N SER A 129 19.95 -6.60 20.80
CA SER A 129 18.76 -5.92 20.26
C SER A 129 18.69 -6.08 18.74
N TYR A 130 17.48 -6.12 18.19
CA TYR A 130 17.28 -6.10 16.76
C TYR A 130 17.58 -4.71 16.20
N ASP A 131 18.51 -4.65 15.24
CA ASP A 131 18.83 -3.45 14.48
C ASP A 131 17.92 -3.38 13.26
N VAL A 132 16.87 -2.55 13.34
CA VAL A 132 15.90 -2.35 12.25
C VAL A 132 16.57 -1.88 10.96
N SER A 133 17.66 -1.11 11.05
CA SER A 133 18.36 -0.60 9.86
C SER A 133 19.12 -1.69 9.11
N LYS A 134 19.57 -2.72 9.82
CA LYS A 134 20.29 -3.88 9.26
C LYS A 134 19.40 -5.12 9.10
N GLY A 135 18.21 -5.11 9.68
CA GLY A 135 17.28 -6.23 9.72
C GLY A 135 17.83 -7.45 10.45
N ASN A 136 18.63 -7.28 11.51
CA ASN A 136 19.42 -8.34 12.17
C ASN A 136 19.77 -8.01 13.64
N TRP A 137 20.27 -8.98 14.43
CA TRP A 137 20.65 -8.79 15.86
C TRP A 137 22.13 -8.49 16.11
N GLY A 138 22.92 -8.28 15.06
CA GLY A 138 24.38 -8.07 15.15
C GLY A 138 25.15 -9.04 14.26
N ASN A 139 24.69 -10.29 14.19
CA ASN A 139 25.10 -11.24 13.14
C ASN A 139 24.18 -11.09 11.93
N THR A 140 24.74 -11.19 10.72
CA THR A 140 23.96 -11.22 9.49
C THR A 140 23.26 -12.57 9.36
N ILE A 141 21.94 -12.56 9.30
CA ILE A 141 21.13 -13.72 8.89
C ILE A 141 20.86 -13.58 7.39
N GLU A 142 21.29 -14.59 6.63
CA GLU A 142 21.06 -14.66 5.18
C GLU A 142 19.57 -14.60 4.84
N GLU A 143 19.21 -14.03 3.70
CA GLU A 143 17.80 -13.85 3.32
C GLU A 143 17.06 -15.19 3.19
N SER A 144 17.76 -16.27 2.81
CA SER A 144 17.22 -17.64 2.78
C SER A 144 16.85 -18.19 4.16
N ASN A 145 17.40 -17.61 5.23
CA ASN A 145 17.15 -18.01 6.62
C ASN A 145 16.15 -17.09 7.32
N LYS A 146 15.56 -16.13 6.59
CA LYS A 146 14.44 -15.31 7.08
C LYS A 146 13.13 -15.99 6.69
N LEU A 147 12.47 -16.55 7.68
CA LEU A 147 11.36 -17.47 7.53
C LEU A 147 10.07 -16.77 7.95
N LEU A 148 9.18 -16.54 6.99
CA LEU A 148 7.86 -15.99 7.28
C LEU A 148 6.98 -17.04 7.95
N TYR A 149 6.41 -16.70 9.10
CA TYR A 149 5.42 -17.52 9.79
C TYR A 149 4.24 -17.81 8.85
N SER A 150 3.88 -19.08 8.71
CA SER A 150 2.81 -19.45 7.79
C SER A 150 1.48 -18.84 8.22
N SER A 151 0.72 -18.30 7.26
CA SER A 151 -0.64 -17.81 7.52
C SER A 151 -1.62 -18.93 7.88
N SER A 152 -1.26 -20.20 7.65
CA SER A 152 -2.03 -21.36 8.10
C SER A 152 -1.71 -21.76 9.54
N SER A 153 -0.69 -21.17 10.17
CA SER A 153 -0.31 -21.50 11.53
C SER A 153 -1.22 -20.80 12.55
N PRO A 154 -1.46 -21.41 13.73
CA PRO A 154 -2.36 -20.84 14.72
C PRO A 154 -1.88 -19.52 15.32
N ASN A 155 -2.82 -18.62 15.58
CA ASN A 155 -2.58 -17.38 16.29
C ASN A 155 -2.05 -17.59 17.73
N PHE A 156 -1.45 -16.54 18.27
CA PHE A 156 -1.02 -16.47 19.66
C PHE A 156 -1.97 -15.58 20.45
N THR A 157 -2.68 -16.16 21.39
CA THR A 157 -3.35 -15.40 22.44
C THR A 157 -2.37 -15.25 23.60
N ILE A 158 -2.00 -14.03 23.98
CA ILE A 158 -0.94 -13.74 24.97
C ILE A 158 -1.41 -12.74 26.02
N SER A 159 -0.76 -12.76 27.17
CA SER A 159 -0.93 -11.77 28.25
C SER A 159 0.28 -10.83 28.37
N SER A 160 1.41 -11.16 27.76
CA SER A 160 2.62 -10.33 27.73
C SER A 160 3.57 -10.86 26.66
N LEU A 161 4.64 -10.12 26.36
CA LEU A 161 5.69 -10.64 25.48
C LEU A 161 6.43 -11.82 26.12
N ASP A 162 6.54 -11.87 27.45
CA ASP A 162 7.12 -13.03 28.13
C ASP A 162 6.24 -14.29 27.96
N ASP A 163 4.91 -14.14 28.08
CA ASP A 163 3.95 -15.22 27.79
C ASP A 163 4.01 -15.64 26.31
N PHE A 164 4.22 -14.69 25.40
CA PHE A 164 4.46 -15.02 23.99
C PHE A 164 5.70 -15.92 23.82
N LYS A 165 6.83 -15.58 24.46
CA LYS A 165 8.05 -16.41 24.44
C LYS A 165 7.79 -17.80 25.00
N ALA A 166 7.09 -17.88 26.14
CA ALA A 166 6.76 -19.14 26.78
C ALA A 166 5.87 -20.02 25.89
N LYS A 167 4.82 -19.44 25.28
CA LYS A 167 3.92 -20.15 24.36
C LYS A 167 4.62 -20.61 23.10
N LEU A 168 5.54 -19.81 22.56
CA LEU A 168 6.32 -20.19 21.39
C LEU A 168 7.29 -21.35 21.70
N ASN A 169 7.90 -21.36 22.88
CA ASN A 169 8.77 -22.45 23.36
C ASN A 169 8.01 -23.68 23.89
N ALA A 170 6.67 -23.64 23.96
CA ALA A 170 5.89 -24.73 24.53
C ALA A 170 5.85 -25.94 23.58
N GLY A 171 6.29 -27.10 24.08
CA GLY A 171 6.26 -28.36 23.33
C GLY A 171 7.05 -28.28 22.01
N SER A 172 6.44 -28.73 20.91
CA SER A 172 7.04 -28.70 19.57
C SER A 172 6.80 -27.39 18.81
N ARG A 173 6.08 -26.42 19.40
CA ARG A 173 5.52 -25.28 18.65
C ARG A 173 6.55 -24.48 17.87
N LEU A 174 7.72 -24.19 18.44
CA LEU A 174 8.80 -23.48 17.74
C LEU A 174 9.32 -24.27 16.53
N LYS A 175 9.52 -25.59 16.69
CA LYS A 175 9.95 -26.48 15.60
C LYS A 175 8.89 -26.59 14.51
N ASP A 176 7.63 -26.74 14.89
CA ASP A 176 6.50 -26.83 13.97
C ASP A 176 6.33 -25.52 13.19
N SER A 177 6.58 -24.37 13.83
CA SER A 177 6.54 -23.05 13.20
C SER A 177 7.64 -22.88 12.15
N LEU A 178 8.88 -23.30 12.46
CA LEU A 178 9.98 -23.30 11.49
C LEU A 178 9.68 -24.24 10.31
N THR A 179 9.11 -25.40 10.60
CA THR A 179 8.77 -26.41 9.58
C THR A 179 7.65 -25.91 8.66
N ALA A 180 6.60 -25.31 9.22
CA ALA A 180 5.53 -24.69 8.47
C ALA A 180 6.00 -23.49 7.61
N ALA A 181 7.06 -22.81 8.05
CA ALA A 181 7.73 -21.76 7.28
C ALA A 181 8.70 -22.30 6.20
N GLY A 182 8.77 -23.63 6.02
CA GLY A 182 9.53 -24.30 4.96
C GLY A 182 10.91 -24.82 5.39
N LEU A 183 11.27 -24.76 6.67
CA LEU A 183 12.56 -25.24 7.16
C LEU A 183 12.51 -26.73 7.52
N ASN A 184 13.37 -27.54 6.90
CA ASN A 184 13.52 -28.96 7.24
C ASN A 184 14.43 -29.14 8.48
N VAL A 185 13.89 -28.87 9.67
CA VAL A 185 14.62 -28.99 10.94
C VAL A 185 14.94 -30.45 11.25
N ASP A 186 16.19 -30.74 11.62
CA ASP A 186 16.61 -32.11 11.95
C ASP A 186 15.75 -32.71 13.09
N SER A 187 15.46 -34.01 13.03
CA SER A 187 14.55 -34.68 13.98
C SER A 187 14.99 -34.54 15.45
N ASN A 188 16.29 -34.57 15.71
CA ASN A 188 16.88 -34.49 17.05
C ASN A 188 17.20 -33.05 17.51
N THR A 189 16.93 -32.04 16.68
CA THR A 189 17.12 -30.64 17.05
C THR A 189 15.98 -30.16 17.95
N THR A 190 16.35 -29.54 19.08
CA THR A 190 15.49 -28.67 19.87
C THR A 190 15.85 -27.21 19.55
N PRO A 191 15.05 -26.49 18.76
CA PRO A 191 15.32 -25.09 18.45
C PRO A 191 15.32 -24.23 19.71
N SER A 192 16.12 -23.17 19.73
CA SER A 192 16.17 -22.24 20.87
C SER A 192 16.11 -20.79 20.44
N ILE A 193 15.29 -20.00 21.15
CA ILE A 193 15.19 -18.55 20.92
C ILE A 193 16.42 -17.87 21.52
N LYS A 194 17.11 -17.08 20.70
CA LYS A 194 18.20 -16.18 21.10
C LYS A 194 17.72 -14.73 21.06
N ASN A 195 18.47 -13.87 21.73
CA ASN A 195 18.36 -12.41 21.61
C ASN A 195 17.00 -11.81 22.06
N LYS A 196 16.93 -10.47 22.01
CA LYS A 196 15.69 -9.75 22.26
C LYS A 196 14.75 -9.91 21.06
N ILE A 197 13.44 -9.87 21.29
CA ILE A 197 12.48 -9.77 20.17
C ILE A 197 12.68 -8.46 19.40
N GLY A 198 12.53 -8.50 18.08
CA GLY A 198 12.53 -7.33 17.21
C GLY A 198 11.15 -6.99 16.68
N LEU A 199 10.91 -5.74 16.30
CA LEU A 199 9.67 -5.28 15.66
C LEU A 199 10.03 -4.34 14.50
N SER A 200 9.67 -4.74 13.29
CA SER A 200 9.75 -3.86 12.11
C SER A 200 8.71 -4.24 11.07
N ASP A 201 8.16 -3.23 10.41
CA ASP A 201 7.23 -3.39 9.28
C ASP A 201 6.08 -4.39 9.49
N GLY A 202 5.54 -4.46 10.71
CA GLY A 202 4.39 -5.32 11.05
C GLY A 202 4.77 -6.77 11.29
N LEU A 203 6.05 -7.04 11.53
CA LEU A 203 6.60 -8.35 11.86
C LEU A 203 7.30 -8.29 13.22
N PHE A 204 7.01 -9.29 14.05
CA PHE A 204 7.90 -9.69 15.13
C PHE A 204 9.03 -10.54 14.56
N HIS A 205 10.25 -10.13 14.83
CA HIS A 205 11.46 -10.82 14.47
C HIS A 205 11.93 -11.65 15.65
N ILE A 206 12.17 -12.95 15.45
CA ILE A 206 12.60 -13.89 16.49
C ILE A 206 13.82 -14.64 16.00
N ASN A 207 14.96 -14.41 16.64
CA ASN A 207 16.18 -15.16 16.35
C ASN A 207 16.07 -16.57 16.95
N VAL A 208 16.15 -17.59 16.10
CA VAL A 208 16.06 -18.98 16.47
C VAL A 208 17.31 -19.73 16.00
N GLU A 209 18.04 -20.34 16.94
CA GLU A 209 19.11 -21.28 16.62
C GLU A 209 18.49 -22.68 16.41
N ALA A 210 18.74 -23.28 15.26
CA ALA A 210 18.31 -24.65 14.94
C ALA A 210 19.37 -25.37 14.07
N SER A 211 19.32 -26.71 14.04
CA SER A 211 20.16 -27.51 13.13
C SER A 211 19.35 -28.03 11.93
N VAL A 212 19.92 -27.86 10.74
CA VAL A 212 19.46 -28.42 9.48
C VAL A 212 20.63 -29.12 8.82
N SER A 213 20.43 -30.37 8.39
CA SER A 213 21.50 -31.21 7.81
C SER A 213 22.73 -31.31 8.72
N ASN A 214 22.50 -31.45 10.02
CA ASN A 214 23.50 -31.50 11.08
C ASN A 214 24.36 -30.24 11.22
N LYS A 215 23.94 -29.10 10.66
CA LYS A 215 24.61 -27.81 10.81
C LYS A 215 23.73 -26.83 11.57
N LYS A 216 24.28 -26.23 12.63
CA LYS A 216 23.61 -25.16 13.38
C LYS A 216 23.66 -23.85 12.60
N ALA A 217 22.55 -23.14 12.59
CA ALA A 217 22.43 -21.79 12.04
C ALA A 217 21.39 -20.99 12.83
N ASP A 218 21.51 -19.66 12.73
CA ASP A 218 20.49 -18.72 13.19
C ASP A 218 19.48 -18.47 12.06
N TYR A 219 18.21 -18.42 12.44
CA TYR A 219 17.08 -18.13 11.58
C TYR A 219 16.29 -16.95 12.15
N ASP A 220 15.77 -16.08 11.29
CA ASP A 220 14.81 -15.05 11.68
C ASP A 220 13.41 -15.59 11.40
N LEU A 221 12.71 -16.03 12.46
CA LEU A 221 11.29 -16.37 12.36
C LEU A 221 10.48 -15.08 12.43
N GLN A 222 9.94 -14.68 11.29
CA GLN A 222 9.18 -13.45 11.08
C GLN A 222 7.69 -13.71 11.27
N ILE A 223 7.15 -13.34 12.43
CA ILE A 223 5.74 -13.56 12.77
C ILE A 223 4.97 -12.26 12.55
N PRO A 224 3.98 -12.21 11.64
CA PRO A 224 3.13 -11.03 11.52
C PRO A 224 2.50 -10.63 12.84
N THR A 225 2.51 -9.33 13.14
CA THR A 225 1.92 -8.82 14.38
C THR A 225 0.43 -9.14 14.46
N SER A 226 -0.27 -9.23 13.32
CA SER A 226 -1.67 -9.64 13.27
C SER A 226 -1.95 -11.08 13.70
N ASN A 227 -0.92 -11.92 13.85
CA ASN A 227 -1.06 -13.23 14.49
C ASN A 227 -1.15 -13.16 16.03
N ILE A 228 -1.03 -11.97 16.62
CA ILE A 228 -1.01 -11.76 18.06
C ILE A 228 -2.33 -11.16 18.54
N ASN A 229 -2.93 -11.84 19.52
CA ASN A 229 -4.10 -11.40 20.25
C ASN A 229 -3.74 -11.26 21.72
N PHE A 230 -4.00 -10.11 22.31
CA PHE A 230 -3.92 -9.95 23.75
C PHE A 230 -5.23 -10.36 24.41
N SER A 231 -5.13 -11.09 25.52
CA SER A 231 -6.28 -11.45 26.33
C SER A 231 -5.90 -11.43 27.81
N PHE A 232 -6.63 -10.63 28.57
CA PHE A 232 -6.53 -10.50 30.02
C PHE A 232 -7.90 -10.76 30.61
N GLU A 233 -7.98 -11.70 31.54
CA GLU A 233 -9.23 -11.94 32.25
C GLU A 233 -9.52 -10.84 33.27
N ASN A 234 -8.46 -10.28 33.87
CA ASN A 234 -8.55 -9.34 34.99
C ASN A 234 -7.45 -8.27 34.93
N LEU A 235 -7.46 -7.42 33.90
CA LEU A 235 -6.52 -6.29 33.79
C LEU A 235 -6.87 -5.22 34.84
N ASN A 236 -5.91 -4.89 35.70
CA ASN A 236 -6.00 -3.90 36.77
C ASN A 236 -5.73 -2.51 36.18
N ILE A 237 -6.79 -1.70 36.08
CA ILE A 237 -6.71 -0.31 35.61
C ILE A 237 -7.03 0.60 36.78
N LYS A 238 -6.17 1.61 36.99
CA LYS A 238 -6.38 2.68 37.95
C LYS A 238 -6.56 4.01 37.20
N VAL A 239 -7.60 4.75 37.57
CA VAL A 239 -7.86 6.11 37.08
C VAL A 239 -7.64 7.08 38.22
N THR A 240 -6.80 8.09 38.00
CA THR A 240 -6.42 9.09 39.01
C THR A 240 -6.56 10.50 38.44
N GLY A 241 -6.51 11.53 39.28
CA GLY A 241 -6.51 12.92 38.80
C GLY A 241 -7.13 13.89 39.80
N ASN A 242 -6.95 15.18 39.54
CA ASN A 242 -7.47 16.23 40.41
C ASN A 242 -8.99 16.37 40.31
N ASP A 243 -9.55 16.08 39.13
CA ASP A 243 -10.98 16.26 38.87
C ASP A 243 -11.78 14.95 38.95
N VAL A 244 -11.14 13.84 39.33
CA VAL A 244 -11.76 12.52 39.40
C VAL A 244 -11.58 11.87 40.76
N VAL A 245 -12.54 11.03 41.14
CA VAL A 245 -12.38 10.09 42.26
C VAL A 245 -11.48 8.96 41.78
N GLU A 246 -10.42 8.69 42.54
CA GLU A 246 -9.53 7.57 42.21
C GLU A 246 -10.34 6.28 42.19
N THR A 247 -10.26 5.57 41.07
CA THR A 247 -11.02 4.34 40.85
C THR A 247 -10.07 3.26 40.36
N LYS A 248 -10.16 2.08 40.98
CA LYS A 248 -9.39 0.89 40.57
C LYS A 248 -10.37 -0.22 40.23
N GLN A 249 -10.26 -0.78 39.03
CA GLN A 249 -11.16 -1.79 38.52
C GLN A 249 -10.40 -2.88 37.77
N ARG A 250 -10.91 -4.11 37.87
CA ARG A 250 -10.48 -5.24 37.04
C ARG A 250 -11.37 -5.32 35.81
N VAL A 251 -10.76 -5.42 34.65
CA VAL A 251 -11.45 -5.42 33.36
C VAL A 251 -11.00 -6.63 32.54
N ALA A 252 -11.96 -7.35 31.98
CA ALA A 252 -11.65 -8.33 30.94
C ALA A 252 -11.27 -7.57 29.66
N PHE A 253 -10.04 -7.71 29.19
CA PHE A 253 -9.50 -6.95 28.07
C PHE A 253 -9.02 -7.87 26.96
N LYS A 254 -9.54 -7.70 25.75
CA LYS A 254 -9.06 -8.36 24.54
C LYS A 254 -8.65 -7.33 23.50
N TYR A 255 -7.46 -7.50 22.94
CA TYR A 255 -6.96 -6.65 21.87
C TYR A 255 -6.34 -7.48 20.76
N SER A 256 -6.97 -7.49 19.60
CA SER A 256 -6.45 -8.14 18.40
C SER A 256 -5.67 -7.13 17.57
N ILE A 257 -4.46 -7.50 17.15
CA ILE A 257 -3.70 -6.65 16.23
C ILE A 257 -4.24 -6.87 14.83
N GLY A 258 -4.73 -5.81 14.19
CA GLY A 258 -5.25 -5.88 12.83
C GLY A 258 -4.15 -5.97 11.78
N ILE A 259 -4.53 -6.41 10.58
CA ILE A 259 -3.66 -6.36 9.40
C ILE A 259 -3.47 -4.89 9.00
N LYS A 260 -2.23 -4.52 8.64
CA LYS A 260 -1.94 -3.16 8.16
C LYS A 260 -2.87 -2.72 7.06
N SER A 261 -3.56 -1.60 7.28
CA SER A 261 -4.47 -1.03 6.28
C SER A 261 -3.76 -0.23 5.19
N ILE A 262 -2.46 0.03 5.35
CA ILE A 262 -1.66 0.84 4.42
C ILE A 262 -0.37 0.11 4.11
N SER A 263 -0.07 -0.02 2.82
CA SER A 263 1.23 -0.50 2.35
C SER A 263 2.22 0.65 2.22
N LYS A 264 3.49 0.40 2.58
CA LYS A 264 4.61 1.32 2.29
C LYS A 264 5.30 1.01 0.95
N TYR A 265 4.78 0.04 0.20
CA TYR A 265 5.38 -0.39 -1.06
C TYR A 265 5.20 0.69 -2.13
N ASN A 266 6.32 1.19 -2.64
CA ASN A 266 6.33 2.23 -3.67
C ASN A 266 6.51 1.66 -5.08
N GLY A 267 6.33 0.35 -5.27
CA GLY A 267 6.58 -0.31 -6.55
C GLY A 267 8.06 -0.62 -6.79
N SER A 268 8.34 -1.23 -7.94
CA SER A 268 9.71 -1.39 -8.42
C SER A 268 10.25 -0.05 -8.94
N SER A 269 11.46 0.31 -8.52
CA SER A 269 12.18 1.45 -9.10
C SER A 269 12.71 1.18 -10.51
N GLU A 270 12.83 -0.10 -10.88
CA GLU A 270 13.34 -0.54 -12.17
C GLU A 270 12.29 -0.40 -13.27
N ILE A 271 12.75 -0.04 -14.48
CA ILE A 271 11.89 -0.01 -15.66
C ILE A 271 11.73 -1.43 -16.18
N MET A 272 10.53 -1.99 -16.04
CA MET A 272 10.20 -3.30 -16.57
C MET A 272 10.00 -3.23 -18.08
N LYS A 273 10.71 -4.07 -18.81
CA LYS A 273 10.56 -4.20 -20.26
C LYS A 273 9.65 -5.36 -20.59
N MET A 274 8.59 -5.10 -21.36
CA MET A 274 7.62 -6.14 -21.75
C MET A 274 7.03 -5.87 -23.11
N TRP A 275 6.42 -6.87 -23.74
CA TRP A 275 5.88 -6.68 -25.09
C TRP A 275 4.52 -5.95 -25.10
N TYR A 276 3.65 -6.22 -24.13
CA TYR A 276 2.40 -5.48 -23.90
C TYR A 276 2.25 -5.24 -22.41
N ALA A 277 1.67 -4.10 -22.02
CA ALA A 277 1.23 -3.87 -20.66
C ALA A 277 -0.09 -4.62 -20.41
N SER A 278 -0.06 -5.64 -19.56
CA SER A 278 -1.23 -6.35 -19.06
C SER A 278 -1.00 -6.75 -17.61
N GLU A 279 -2.08 -7.00 -16.86
CA GLU A 279 -1.98 -7.42 -15.45
C GLU A 279 -1.07 -8.64 -15.30
N SER A 280 -1.24 -9.65 -16.15
CA SER A 280 -0.43 -10.86 -16.13
C SER A 280 1.04 -10.61 -16.43
N ALA A 281 1.36 -9.79 -17.44
CA ALA A 281 2.74 -9.47 -17.77
C ALA A 281 3.43 -8.68 -16.65
N VAL A 282 2.72 -7.72 -16.05
CA VAL A 282 3.24 -6.91 -14.95
C VAL A 282 3.43 -7.75 -13.68
N MET A 283 2.43 -8.53 -13.28
CA MET A 283 2.55 -9.39 -12.10
C MET A 283 3.62 -10.47 -12.27
N SER A 284 3.82 -10.99 -13.49
CA SER A 284 4.93 -11.90 -13.82
C SER A 284 6.27 -11.20 -13.67
N GLY A 285 6.42 -10.00 -14.23
CA GLY A 285 7.63 -9.18 -14.13
C GLY A 285 8.01 -8.80 -12.70
N LEU A 286 7.01 -8.61 -11.84
CA LEU A 286 7.20 -8.39 -10.39
C LEU A 286 7.49 -9.69 -9.62
N GLY A 287 7.38 -10.85 -10.25
CA GLY A 287 7.54 -12.16 -9.60
C GLY A 287 6.37 -12.55 -8.69
N PHE A 288 5.21 -11.88 -8.81
CA PHE A 288 4.04 -12.06 -7.96
C PHE A 288 3.08 -13.15 -8.44
N LEU A 289 3.31 -13.78 -9.57
CA LEU A 289 2.50 -14.92 -10.01
C LEU A 289 2.86 -16.18 -9.24
N SER A 290 1.84 -16.97 -8.94
CA SER A 290 2.01 -18.33 -8.41
C SER A 290 2.53 -19.28 -9.48
N SER A 291 3.34 -20.26 -9.08
CA SER A 291 3.75 -21.37 -9.94
C SER A 291 2.64 -22.40 -10.19
N SER A 292 1.59 -22.38 -9.37
CA SER A 292 0.43 -23.27 -9.52
C SER A 292 -0.45 -22.80 -10.67
N LYS A 293 -0.72 -23.69 -11.62
CA LYS A 293 -1.70 -23.47 -12.69
C LYS A 293 -3.06 -24.00 -12.23
N ASN A 294 -4.09 -23.17 -12.23
CA ASN A 294 -5.47 -23.69 -12.22
C ASN A 294 -5.97 -23.83 -13.65
N GLU A 295 -7.03 -24.62 -13.81
CA GLU A 295 -7.72 -24.80 -15.09
C GLU A 295 -8.52 -23.56 -15.53
N SER A 296 -8.71 -22.58 -14.65
CA SER A 296 -9.27 -21.27 -14.99
C SER A 296 -8.17 -20.34 -15.53
N SER A 297 -8.52 -19.51 -16.52
CA SER A 297 -7.67 -18.45 -17.08
C SER A 297 -7.48 -17.26 -16.13
N GLU A 298 -7.76 -17.43 -14.83
CA GLU A 298 -7.64 -16.38 -13.83
C GLU A 298 -6.17 -16.20 -13.41
N LEU A 299 -5.81 -14.95 -13.17
CA LEU A 299 -4.50 -14.55 -12.67
C LEU A 299 -4.34 -14.99 -11.21
N ILE A 300 -3.47 -15.96 -10.95
CA ILE A 300 -3.20 -16.46 -9.60
C ILE A 300 -1.93 -15.82 -9.05
N LEU A 301 -2.07 -15.17 -7.90
CA LEU A 301 -0.98 -14.50 -7.20
C LEU A 301 -0.33 -15.40 -6.15
N ASP A 302 0.98 -15.24 -6.00
CA ASP A 302 1.76 -15.76 -4.89
C ASP A 302 1.56 -14.83 -3.68
N ASN A 303 0.56 -15.15 -2.86
CA ASN A 303 0.17 -14.34 -1.71
C ASN A 303 1.32 -14.09 -0.73
N ASN A 304 2.29 -15.01 -0.61
CA ASN A 304 3.42 -14.81 0.28
C ASN A 304 4.36 -13.73 -0.25
N LYS A 305 4.66 -13.74 -1.55
CA LYS A 305 5.47 -12.69 -2.19
C LYS A 305 4.77 -11.35 -2.19
N VAL A 306 3.48 -11.31 -2.51
CA VAL A 306 2.69 -10.07 -2.48
C VAL A 306 2.61 -9.52 -1.06
N SER A 307 2.30 -10.36 -0.06
CA SER A 307 2.26 -9.95 1.35
C SER A 307 3.57 -9.34 1.80
N LYS A 308 4.70 -10.00 1.48
CA LYS A 308 6.04 -9.53 1.84
C LYS A 308 6.37 -8.20 1.16
N ALA A 309 6.06 -8.05 -0.12
CA ALA A 309 6.30 -6.81 -0.85
C ALA A 309 5.47 -5.65 -0.29
N LEU A 310 4.18 -5.89 0.00
CA LEU A 310 3.28 -4.88 0.50
C LEU A 310 3.44 -4.58 2.00
N GLY A 311 4.03 -5.50 2.78
CA GLY A 311 4.01 -5.46 4.25
C GLY A 311 2.60 -5.69 4.82
N VAL A 312 1.78 -6.46 4.11
CA VAL A 312 0.37 -6.73 4.41
C VAL A 312 0.19 -8.24 4.49
N PHE A 313 0.22 -8.78 5.70
CA PHE A 313 0.21 -10.23 5.95
C PHE A 313 -1.18 -10.77 6.28
N ASN A 314 -1.33 -12.10 6.38
CA ASN A 314 -2.60 -12.78 6.66
C ASN A 314 -3.73 -12.36 5.69
N THR A 315 -3.37 -12.14 4.44
CA THR A 315 -4.23 -11.61 3.39
C THR A 315 -4.12 -12.46 2.13
N THR A 316 -5.25 -12.70 1.48
CA THR A 316 -5.33 -13.28 0.14
C THR A 316 -5.58 -12.16 -0.86
N PHE A 317 -4.74 -12.08 -1.90
CA PHE A 317 -4.80 -11.01 -2.87
C PHE A 317 -5.40 -11.47 -4.21
N SER A 318 -6.20 -10.59 -4.81
CA SER A 318 -6.91 -10.84 -6.07
C SER A 318 -7.26 -9.52 -6.78
N ASN A 319 -8.04 -9.61 -7.86
CA ASN A 319 -8.61 -8.46 -8.57
C ASN A 319 -7.57 -7.41 -8.96
N THR A 320 -6.45 -7.86 -9.52
CA THR A 320 -5.44 -6.95 -10.05
C THR A 320 -6.02 -6.12 -11.19
N LYS A 321 -5.78 -4.81 -11.14
CA LYS A 321 -6.11 -3.85 -12.20
C LYS A 321 -4.84 -3.09 -12.58
N LEU A 322 -4.68 -2.82 -13.87
CA LEU A 322 -3.58 -2.03 -14.39
C LEU A 322 -4.13 -0.82 -15.16
N GLU A 323 -3.75 0.37 -14.74
CA GLU A 323 -4.21 1.62 -15.36
C GLU A 323 -3.01 2.52 -15.68
N LEU A 324 -3.03 3.21 -16.82
CA LEU A 324 -2.01 4.21 -17.13
C LEU A 324 -2.15 5.39 -16.17
N ASP A 325 -1.06 5.76 -15.49
CA ASP A 325 -1.05 6.91 -14.59
C ASP A 325 -0.72 8.19 -15.36
N ASN A 326 -1.75 8.87 -15.84
CA ASN A 326 -1.62 10.14 -16.57
C ASN A 326 -1.15 11.30 -15.68
N SER A 327 -1.12 11.14 -14.35
CA SER A 327 -0.64 12.18 -13.43
C SER A 327 0.86 12.10 -13.15
N ALA A 328 1.49 10.97 -13.50
CA ALA A 328 2.92 10.76 -13.30
C ALA A 328 3.75 11.57 -14.31
N VAL A 329 4.71 12.34 -13.80
CA VAL A 329 5.74 12.98 -14.64
C VAL A 329 6.75 11.91 -15.06
N ASN A 330 6.76 11.58 -16.35
CA ASN A 330 7.71 10.61 -16.89
C ASN A 330 9.04 11.30 -17.24
N GLU A 331 10.01 11.25 -16.33
CA GLU A 331 11.35 11.83 -16.52
C GLU A 331 12.26 11.01 -17.48
N GLY A 332 11.73 9.96 -18.11
CA GLY A 332 12.48 9.12 -19.06
C GLY A 332 11.58 8.48 -20.11
N ASN A 333 12.17 7.63 -20.95
CA ASN A 333 11.43 6.86 -21.96
C ASN A 333 10.76 5.64 -21.34
N TYR A 334 9.68 5.86 -20.58
CA TYR A 334 8.80 4.85 -20.00
C TYR A 334 7.42 5.45 -19.73
N LEU A 335 6.44 4.60 -19.49
CA LEU A 335 5.13 4.97 -18.97
C LEU A 335 5.02 4.49 -17.53
N THR A 336 4.45 5.33 -16.67
CA THR A 336 4.06 4.90 -15.32
C THR A 336 2.64 4.33 -15.36
N PHE A 337 2.47 3.11 -14.86
CA PHE A 337 1.16 2.52 -14.65
C PHE A 337 0.90 2.37 -13.15
N LYS A 338 -0.36 2.55 -12.74
CA LYS A 338 -0.83 2.24 -11.40
C LYS A 338 -1.34 0.80 -11.39
N VAL A 339 -0.74 -0.03 -10.55
CA VAL A 339 -1.30 -1.33 -10.19
C VAL A 339 -2.23 -1.12 -9.00
N THR A 340 -3.42 -1.70 -9.05
CA THR A 340 -4.31 -1.83 -7.90
C THR A 340 -4.61 -3.30 -7.66
N ILE A 341 -4.57 -3.72 -6.40
CA ILE A 341 -4.79 -5.10 -5.98
C ILE A 341 -5.70 -5.13 -4.76
N THR A 342 -6.68 -6.03 -4.74
CA THR A 342 -7.57 -6.20 -3.59
C THR A 342 -6.96 -7.25 -2.66
N GLY A 343 -6.71 -6.88 -1.40
CA GLY A 343 -6.38 -7.79 -0.33
C GLY A 343 -7.60 -8.09 0.52
N ASN A 344 -7.95 -9.38 0.65
CA ASN A 344 -8.99 -9.86 1.54
C ASN A 344 -8.33 -10.53 2.74
N ALA A 345 -8.70 -10.10 3.94
CA ALA A 345 -8.21 -10.71 5.17
C ALA A 345 -8.57 -12.20 5.19
N ASN A 346 -7.62 -13.04 5.62
CA ASN A 346 -7.89 -14.45 5.84
C ASN A 346 -8.93 -14.62 6.96
N ALA A 347 -9.53 -15.82 7.06
CA ALA A 347 -10.47 -16.13 8.13
C ALA A 347 -9.86 -15.80 9.51
N ASP A 348 -10.67 -15.25 10.40
CA ASP A 348 -10.31 -14.78 11.75
C ASP A 348 -9.40 -13.54 11.83
N TYR A 349 -9.12 -12.87 10.70
CA TYR A 349 -8.42 -11.59 10.68
C TYR A 349 -9.29 -10.46 10.12
N CYS A 350 -8.97 -9.23 10.51
CA CYS A 350 -9.39 -8.03 9.79
C CYS A 350 -8.27 -6.99 9.81
N PHE A 351 -8.42 -5.98 8.97
CA PHE A 351 -7.53 -4.84 8.92
C PHE A 351 -7.65 -3.99 10.19
N GLU A 352 -6.64 -3.19 10.50
CA GLU A 352 -6.59 -2.32 11.71
C GLU A 352 -7.82 -1.42 11.88
N ASP A 353 -8.54 -1.10 10.80
CA ASP A 353 -9.79 -0.34 10.82
C ASP A 353 -11.07 -1.21 10.88
N GLY A 354 -10.92 -2.49 11.19
CA GLY A 354 -12.02 -3.45 11.35
C GLY A 354 -12.60 -3.99 10.04
N THR A 355 -12.13 -3.55 8.88
CA THR A 355 -12.61 -4.05 7.58
C THR A 355 -12.00 -5.41 7.24
N THR A 356 -12.64 -6.17 6.35
CA THR A 356 -12.14 -7.48 5.87
C THR A 356 -11.55 -7.43 4.47
N SER A 357 -11.64 -6.29 3.78
CA SER A 357 -11.14 -6.11 2.41
C SER A 357 -10.60 -4.69 2.19
N LYS A 358 -9.46 -4.59 1.52
CA LYS A 358 -8.77 -3.34 1.20
C LYS A 358 -8.17 -3.37 -0.19
N GLU A 359 -8.15 -2.22 -0.86
CA GLU A 359 -7.36 -2.03 -2.07
C GLU A 359 -6.00 -1.43 -1.72
N PHE A 360 -4.95 -1.97 -2.34
CA PHE A 360 -3.60 -1.45 -2.30
C PHE A 360 -3.19 -1.04 -3.70
N SER A 361 -2.50 0.09 -3.81
CA SER A 361 -2.02 0.56 -5.10
C SER A 361 -0.56 0.98 -5.03
N PHE A 362 0.17 0.72 -6.10
CA PHE A 362 1.57 1.11 -6.24
C PHE A 362 1.89 1.37 -7.72
N PRO A 363 2.85 2.26 -8.02
CA PRO A 363 3.25 2.55 -9.39
C PRO A 363 4.20 1.47 -9.92
N VAL A 364 4.23 1.31 -11.24
CA VAL A 364 5.26 0.54 -11.96
C VAL A 364 5.69 1.30 -13.21
N LYS A 365 6.98 1.25 -13.53
CA LYS A 365 7.54 1.89 -14.73
C LYS A 365 7.69 0.85 -15.83
N LEU A 366 7.02 1.06 -16.96
CA LEU A 366 7.00 0.11 -18.07
C LEU A 366 7.60 0.72 -19.34
N LEU A 367 8.38 -0.09 -20.05
CA LEU A 367 8.83 0.18 -21.42
C LEU A 367 8.32 -0.95 -22.33
N GLN A 368 7.42 -0.60 -23.25
CA GLN A 368 6.76 -1.59 -24.12
C GLN A 368 7.54 -1.82 -25.42
N ARG A 369 7.92 -3.08 -25.68
CA ARG A 369 8.78 -3.50 -26.81
C ARG A 369 8.03 -3.83 -28.08
N ASN A 370 7.04 -3.02 -28.44
CA ASN A 370 6.11 -3.30 -29.53
C ASN A 370 5.93 -2.12 -30.49
N ALA A 371 6.86 -1.15 -30.48
CA ALA A 371 6.90 -0.14 -31.50
C ALA A 371 7.27 -0.79 -32.84
N ALA A 372 6.46 -0.52 -33.87
CA ALA A 372 6.71 -1.02 -35.22
C ALA A 372 6.45 0.03 -36.29
N PHE A 373 7.30 -0.01 -37.33
CA PHE A 373 7.06 0.60 -38.63
C PHE A 373 7.14 -0.51 -39.69
N TYR A 374 6.08 -0.66 -40.50
CA TYR A 374 5.93 -1.74 -41.47
C TYR A 374 6.03 -1.21 -42.90
N LYS A 375 7.26 -0.94 -43.35
CA LYS A 375 7.52 -0.39 -44.68
C LYS A 375 7.05 -1.27 -45.83
N TYR A 376 7.13 -2.60 -45.69
CA TYR A 376 6.71 -3.55 -46.74
C TYR A 376 5.29 -4.08 -46.52
N SER A 377 4.47 -3.39 -45.72
CA SER A 377 3.05 -3.72 -45.62
C SER A 377 2.38 -3.52 -46.98
N SER A 378 1.38 -4.35 -47.31
CA SER A 378 0.53 -4.15 -48.49
C SER A 378 -0.12 -2.77 -48.52
N ASN A 379 -0.27 -2.14 -47.35
CA ASN A 379 -0.93 -0.86 -47.16
C ASN A 379 0.01 0.34 -47.35
N ILE A 380 1.34 0.14 -47.44
CA ILE A 380 2.28 1.27 -47.61
C ILE A 380 2.01 2.04 -48.90
N THR A 381 1.73 1.33 -50.00
CA THR A 381 1.44 1.93 -51.31
C THR A 381 0.13 2.71 -51.25
N GLN A 382 -0.89 2.17 -50.57
CA GLN A 382 -2.16 2.86 -50.34
C GLN A 382 -1.93 4.16 -49.56
N PHE A 383 -1.11 4.12 -48.51
CA PHE A 383 -0.78 5.29 -47.70
C PHE A 383 0.04 6.34 -48.44
N GLN A 384 1.04 5.93 -49.23
CA GLN A 384 1.84 6.85 -50.04
C GLN A 384 1.01 7.59 -51.10
N ASN A 385 -0.06 6.97 -51.59
CA ASN A 385 -0.97 7.58 -52.57
C ASN A 385 -2.07 8.44 -51.91
N GLN A 386 -2.14 8.49 -50.57
CA GLN A 386 -3.04 9.42 -49.90
C GLN A 386 -2.58 10.86 -50.11
N THR A 387 -3.55 11.77 -50.15
CA THR A 387 -3.30 13.20 -50.20
C THR A 387 -3.81 13.82 -48.91
N PHE A 388 -2.90 14.40 -48.15
CA PHE A 388 -3.22 15.10 -46.90
C PHE A 388 -3.36 16.59 -47.15
N ALA A 389 -4.33 17.24 -46.53
CA ALA A 389 -4.56 18.67 -46.72
C ALA A 389 -3.81 19.48 -45.67
N TRP A 390 -2.77 20.22 -46.08
CA TRP A 390 -2.18 21.21 -45.19
C TRP A 390 -3.00 22.49 -45.22
N ARG A 391 -3.90 22.66 -44.26
CA ARG A 391 -4.72 23.88 -44.11
C ARG A 391 -3.84 25.03 -43.61
N ASN A 392 -3.12 25.62 -44.54
CA ASN A 392 -2.10 26.64 -44.31
C ASN A 392 -2.71 28.00 -43.92
N SER A 393 -3.27 28.09 -42.71
CA SER A 393 -3.69 29.38 -42.15
C SER A 393 -2.43 30.19 -41.78
N GLY A 394 -2.30 31.40 -42.34
CA GLY A 394 -1.33 32.41 -41.90
C GLY A 394 -0.06 32.62 -42.74
N LEU A 395 0.18 31.86 -43.82
CA LEU A 395 1.21 32.24 -44.80
C LEU A 395 0.58 33.08 -45.93
N PRO A 396 1.23 34.14 -46.41
CA PRO A 396 0.76 34.88 -47.58
C PRO A 396 0.67 33.92 -48.78
N THR A 397 -0.23 34.21 -49.71
CA THR A 397 -0.52 33.45 -50.95
C THR A 397 0.71 33.16 -51.83
N VAL A 398 1.86 33.75 -51.49
CA VAL A 398 3.17 33.51 -52.09
C VAL A 398 4.25 33.50 -51.00
N SER A 399 4.17 32.60 -50.02
CA SER A 399 5.28 32.39 -49.08
C SER A 399 6.50 31.84 -49.83
N SER A 400 7.65 32.51 -49.70
CA SER A 400 8.91 32.05 -50.29
C SER A 400 9.29 30.68 -49.74
N LYS A 401 9.95 29.84 -50.56
CA LYS A 401 10.47 28.52 -50.16
C LYS A 401 11.16 28.56 -48.79
N GLU A 402 11.92 29.61 -48.52
CA GLU A 402 12.65 29.83 -47.26
C GLU A 402 11.73 29.98 -46.05
N GLN A 403 10.60 30.69 -46.17
CA GLN A 403 9.64 30.87 -45.07
C GLN A 403 8.94 29.57 -44.71
N VAL A 404 8.60 28.77 -45.71
CA VAL A 404 7.98 27.46 -45.55
C VAL A 404 8.96 26.48 -44.90
N GLU A 405 10.19 26.39 -45.45
CA GLU A 405 11.26 25.55 -44.90
C GLU A 405 11.53 25.92 -43.44
N LYS A 406 11.67 27.22 -43.13
CA LYS A 406 11.88 27.68 -41.75
C LYS A 406 10.71 27.31 -40.84
N ARG A 407 9.46 27.44 -41.30
CA ARG A 407 8.28 27.11 -40.49
C ARG A 407 8.23 25.63 -40.13
N ILE A 408 8.53 24.75 -41.11
CA ILE A 408 8.63 23.31 -40.86
C ILE A 408 9.83 22.99 -39.97
N ASP A 409 10.98 23.64 -40.18
CA ASP A 409 12.20 23.48 -39.36
C ASP A 409 11.95 23.87 -37.89
N ASP A 410 11.37 25.04 -37.65
CA ASP A 410 11.03 25.53 -36.31
C ASP A 410 10.05 24.57 -35.62
N PHE A 411 9.04 24.06 -36.34
CA PHE A 411 8.11 23.06 -35.80
C PHE A 411 8.80 21.71 -35.52
N ALA A 412 9.59 21.19 -36.46
CA ALA A 412 10.29 19.91 -36.34
C ALA A 412 11.32 19.90 -35.19
N GLN A 413 11.96 21.06 -34.93
CA GLN A 413 12.89 21.25 -33.82
C GLN A 413 12.21 21.62 -32.50
N GLY A 414 10.87 21.68 -32.45
CA GLY A 414 10.12 22.03 -31.25
C GLY A 414 10.25 23.50 -30.83
N LYS A 415 10.71 24.38 -31.72
CA LYS A 415 10.80 25.83 -31.52
C LYS A 415 9.47 26.55 -31.77
N SER A 416 8.52 25.88 -32.44
CA SER A 416 7.19 26.39 -32.75
C SER A 416 6.12 25.34 -32.48
N ASP A 417 4.98 25.76 -31.92
CA ASP A 417 3.76 24.96 -31.84
C ASP A 417 2.76 25.39 -32.92
N ASP A 418 3.06 25.06 -34.17
CA ASP A 418 2.20 25.38 -35.29
C ASP A 418 0.96 24.47 -35.34
N PRO A 419 -0.28 25.00 -35.14
CA PRO A 419 -1.47 24.17 -35.10
C PRO A 419 -1.79 23.50 -36.44
N SER A 420 -1.40 24.11 -37.57
CA SER A 420 -1.69 23.57 -38.90
C SER A 420 -0.76 22.40 -39.26
N LEU A 421 0.52 22.49 -38.89
CA LEU A 421 1.48 21.40 -39.07
C LEU A 421 1.21 20.26 -38.07
N ARG A 422 0.76 20.58 -36.85
CA ARG A 422 0.29 19.60 -35.89
C ARG A 422 -0.90 18.81 -36.43
N ALA A 423 -1.96 19.50 -36.85
CA ALA A 423 -3.14 18.85 -37.42
C ALA A 423 -2.80 17.97 -38.64
N LEU A 424 -1.90 18.43 -39.50
CA LEU A 424 -1.39 17.65 -40.63
C LEU A 424 -0.67 16.37 -40.17
N LEU A 425 0.28 16.47 -39.24
CA LEU A 425 0.96 15.28 -38.71
C LEU A 425 0.01 14.35 -37.97
N ASP A 426 -0.97 14.87 -37.24
CA ASP A 426 -1.97 14.07 -36.54
C ASP A 426 -2.81 13.26 -37.55
N GLU A 427 -3.21 13.86 -38.67
CA GLU A 427 -3.93 13.18 -39.75
C GLU A 427 -3.08 12.08 -40.41
N ILE A 428 -1.82 12.40 -40.73
CA ILE A 428 -0.85 11.45 -41.30
C ILE A 428 -0.64 10.27 -40.33
N ASN A 429 -0.40 10.55 -39.05
CA ASN A 429 -0.16 9.54 -38.03
C ASN A 429 -1.39 8.67 -37.78
N THR A 430 -2.57 9.27 -37.69
CA THR A 430 -3.84 8.55 -37.52
C THR A 430 -4.09 7.62 -38.69
N THR A 431 -3.89 8.10 -39.93
CA THR A 431 -4.07 7.30 -41.14
C THR A 431 -3.08 6.14 -41.19
N ALA A 432 -1.80 6.39 -40.88
CA ALA A 432 -0.77 5.36 -40.83
C ALA A 432 -1.07 4.29 -39.78
N LYS A 433 -1.53 4.69 -38.59
CA LYS A 433 -1.93 3.78 -37.51
C LYS A 433 -3.15 2.94 -37.89
N ASN A 434 -4.17 3.55 -38.50
CA ASN A 434 -5.37 2.85 -38.98
C ASN A 434 -5.06 1.83 -40.08
N LEU A 435 -4.09 2.12 -40.95
CA LEU A 435 -3.60 1.19 -41.98
C LEU A 435 -2.62 0.15 -41.44
N GLY A 436 -2.29 0.17 -40.14
CA GLY A 436 -1.33 -0.76 -39.52
C GLY A 436 0.11 -0.55 -39.98
N ILE A 437 0.46 0.62 -40.50
CA ILE A 437 1.82 0.97 -40.95
C ILE A 437 2.69 1.39 -39.76
N LEU A 438 2.09 2.08 -38.80
CA LEU A 438 2.71 2.47 -37.53
C LEU A 438 2.01 1.78 -36.36
N LYS A 439 2.79 1.38 -35.37
CA LYS A 439 2.32 0.93 -34.05
C LYS A 439 3.22 1.54 -32.99
N ASN A 440 2.63 2.24 -32.01
CA ASN A 440 3.35 2.89 -30.91
C ASN A 440 4.56 3.72 -31.37
N ALA A 441 4.33 4.41 -32.47
CA ALA A 441 5.29 5.20 -33.21
C ALA A 441 4.54 6.31 -33.93
N SER A 442 5.25 7.40 -34.21
CA SER A 442 4.73 8.56 -34.92
C SER A 442 5.74 9.08 -35.92
N PHE A 443 5.26 9.54 -37.06
CA PHE A 443 6.03 10.30 -38.03
C PHE A 443 6.35 11.69 -37.50
N LYS A 444 7.56 12.15 -37.81
CA LYS A 444 8.03 13.52 -37.65
C LYS A 444 8.60 14.01 -38.97
N PHE A 445 8.54 15.31 -39.22
CA PHE A 445 9.24 15.91 -40.35
C PHE A 445 10.75 15.66 -40.23
N LEU A 446 11.35 15.25 -41.34
CA LEU A 446 12.78 15.00 -41.44
C LEU A 446 13.33 15.79 -42.61
N LYS A 447 14.47 16.45 -42.40
CA LYS A 447 15.19 17.11 -43.49
C LYS A 447 15.98 16.06 -44.28
N PHE A 448 15.78 16.00 -45.60
CA PHE A 448 16.52 15.12 -46.50
C PHE A 448 17.13 15.94 -47.63
N GLN A 449 18.45 15.83 -47.83
CA GLN A 449 19.19 16.62 -48.84
C GLN A 449 18.85 18.12 -48.78
N ASP A 450 18.93 18.69 -47.58
CA ASP A 450 18.68 20.10 -47.26
C ASP A 450 17.24 20.62 -47.39
N SER A 451 16.25 19.74 -47.59
CA SER A 451 14.84 20.13 -47.76
C SER A 451 13.90 19.27 -46.92
N TYR A 452 12.80 19.82 -46.42
CA TYR A 452 11.73 19.05 -45.78
C TYR A 452 10.72 18.48 -46.78
N TYR A 453 10.75 18.99 -48.02
CA TYR A 453 9.85 18.56 -49.07
C TYR A 453 10.48 18.67 -50.46
N THR A 454 9.82 18.02 -51.43
CA THR A 454 10.05 18.22 -52.86
C THR A 454 8.76 18.71 -53.52
N LEU A 455 8.89 19.63 -54.47
CA LEU A 455 7.75 20.13 -55.23
C LEU A 455 7.34 19.06 -56.26
N GLU A 456 6.08 18.64 -56.20
CA GLU A 456 5.41 17.86 -57.23
C GLU A 456 4.51 18.83 -58.01
N HIS A 457 4.21 18.56 -59.28
CA HIS A 457 3.59 19.55 -60.17
C HIS A 457 2.38 20.30 -59.55
N GLY A 458 2.35 21.63 -59.67
CA GLY A 458 1.27 22.48 -59.15
C GLY A 458 1.37 22.74 -57.63
N LEU A 459 0.26 22.54 -56.90
CA LEU A 459 0.13 22.75 -55.44
C LEU A 459 0.35 21.46 -54.63
N ARG A 460 1.03 20.46 -55.20
CA ARG A 460 1.28 19.16 -54.57
C ARG A 460 2.73 19.06 -54.14
N TRP A 461 2.97 18.77 -52.88
CA TRP A 461 4.33 18.65 -52.36
C TRP A 461 4.52 17.26 -51.80
N ARG A 462 5.72 16.69 -51.90
CA ARG A 462 6.07 15.48 -51.17
C ARG A 462 6.92 15.83 -49.97
N VAL A 463 6.43 15.55 -48.76
CA VAL A 463 7.21 15.77 -47.53
C VAL A 463 8.02 14.53 -47.17
N TYR A 464 9.16 14.78 -46.53
CA TYR A 464 10.00 13.75 -45.94
C TYR A 464 9.66 13.58 -44.47
N LEU A 465 9.38 12.33 -44.10
CA LEU A 465 9.05 11.94 -42.74
C LEU A 465 9.99 10.85 -42.25
N SER A 466 10.30 10.87 -40.96
CA SER A 466 10.93 9.75 -40.25
C SER A 466 9.94 9.19 -39.24
N ALA A 467 9.82 7.87 -39.18
CA ALA A 467 9.17 7.23 -38.04
C ALA A 467 10.03 7.48 -36.78
N THR A 468 9.39 7.68 -35.65
CA THR A 468 10.04 7.76 -34.34
C THR A 468 9.20 7.00 -33.34
N VAL A 469 9.85 6.39 -32.35
CA VAL A 469 9.15 5.63 -31.32
C VAL A 469 8.43 6.60 -30.38
N ASP A 470 7.18 6.30 -30.04
CA ASP A 470 6.42 7.10 -29.08
C ASP A 470 7.03 6.94 -27.68
N GLN A 471 6.88 7.95 -26.81
CA GLN A 471 7.36 7.85 -25.43
C GLN A 471 6.73 6.63 -24.73
N GLY A 472 7.56 5.86 -24.03
CA GLY A 472 7.10 4.66 -23.34
C GLY A 472 7.29 3.36 -24.10
N PHE A 473 7.79 3.46 -25.33
CA PHE A 473 7.94 2.33 -26.22
C PHE A 473 9.39 2.18 -26.68
N GLU A 474 9.75 0.96 -27.08
CA GLU A 474 10.98 0.66 -27.79
C GLU A 474 10.69 -0.26 -28.97
N VAL A 475 11.57 -0.21 -29.96
CA VAL A 475 11.47 -1.04 -31.16
C VAL A 475 11.65 -2.51 -30.77
N ALA A 476 10.77 -3.37 -31.30
CA ALA A 476 10.98 -4.81 -31.22
C ALA A 476 12.33 -5.20 -31.84
N SER A 477 13.13 -6.01 -31.14
CA SER A 477 14.43 -6.47 -31.65
C SER A 477 14.29 -7.06 -33.06
N GLY A 478 15.05 -6.53 -34.03
CA GLY A 478 15.04 -7.00 -35.42
C GLY A 478 14.29 -6.11 -36.43
N ASN A 479 13.74 -4.95 -36.02
CA ASN A 479 13.17 -3.97 -36.96
C ASN A 479 14.08 -2.74 -37.13
N PRO A 480 15.08 -2.75 -38.04
CA PRO A 480 16.03 -1.66 -38.22
C PRO A 480 15.43 -0.44 -38.97
N GLU A 481 14.15 -0.46 -39.31
CA GLU A 481 13.58 0.47 -40.29
C GLU A 481 13.07 1.80 -39.71
N PHE A 482 13.10 1.95 -38.38
CA PHE A 482 12.65 3.16 -37.70
C PHE A 482 13.42 4.43 -38.09
N THR A 483 14.61 4.33 -38.67
CA THR A 483 15.43 5.48 -39.08
C THR A 483 15.30 5.85 -40.57
N LYS A 484 14.42 5.18 -41.32
CA LYS A 484 14.32 5.39 -42.78
C LYS A 484 13.33 6.50 -43.15
N VAL A 485 13.71 7.28 -44.16
CA VAL A 485 12.92 8.37 -44.73
C VAL A 485 11.75 7.84 -45.55
N GLN A 486 10.56 8.38 -45.32
CA GLN A 486 9.35 8.10 -46.08
C GLN A 486 8.85 9.35 -46.80
N LEU A 487 8.43 9.20 -48.06
CA LEU A 487 7.83 10.25 -48.88
C LEU A 487 6.31 10.13 -48.86
N ILE A 488 5.61 11.23 -48.55
CA ILE A 488 4.14 11.32 -48.60
C ILE A 488 3.72 12.56 -49.37
N GLN A 489 2.70 12.42 -50.22
CA GLN A 489 2.11 13.52 -50.98
C GLN A 489 1.14 14.35 -50.11
N ILE A 490 1.31 15.67 -50.14
CA ILE A 490 0.48 16.67 -49.46
C ILE A 490 -0.08 17.62 -50.50
N TRP A 491 -1.34 18.00 -50.33
CA TRP A 491 -1.96 19.07 -51.10
C TRP A 491 -2.13 20.32 -50.23
N ILE A 492 -1.79 21.47 -50.80
CA ILE A 492 -1.99 22.78 -50.18
C ILE A 492 -3.19 23.44 -50.86
N PRO A 493 -4.34 23.54 -50.16
CA PRO A 493 -5.44 24.38 -50.63
C PRO A 493 -4.99 25.84 -50.70
N ASN A 494 -5.41 26.55 -51.76
CA ASN A 494 -5.30 28.02 -51.82
C ASN A 494 -6.15 28.70 -50.74
#